data_AF-A0A2R6HTF0-F1
#
_entry.id   AF-A0A2R6HTF0-F1
#
_cell.length_a   1.000
_cell.length_b   1.000
_cell.length_c   1.000
_cell.angle_alpha   90.00
_cell.angle_beta   90.00
_cell.angle_gamma   90.00
#
_symmetry.space_group_name_H-M   'P 1'
#
loop_
_entity.id
_entity.type
_entity.pdbx_description
1 polymer ?
#
loop_
_entity_poly.entity_id
_entity_poly.type
_entity_poly.pdbx_seq_one_letter_code
_entity_poly.pdbx_strand_id
1 'polypeptide(L)' 'MSGELVIYGSYGYTGDLIAQAAIDRGFDPVLSGRNRDKLEDQAIRLGCESEVIGLDDPQELDFLLDDAA' A
#
# COMPACT_ATOMS: atom_id res chain seq x y z
N MET A 1 -3.68 -4.33 14.09
CA MET A 1 -2.32 -4.75 13.75
C MET A 1 -2.32 -4.78 12.24
N SER A 2 -2.08 -3.61 11.64
CA SER A 2 -1.90 -3.45 10.20
C SER A 2 -0.62 -4.21 9.81
N GLY A 3 -0.62 -4.87 8.66
CA GLY A 3 0.35 -5.90 8.33
C GLY A 3 1.80 -5.40 8.24
N GLU A 4 2.75 -6.28 8.56
CA GLU A 4 4.23 -6.09 8.47
C GLU A 4 4.74 -5.75 7.04
N LEU A 5 3.85 -5.50 6.08
CA LEU A 5 4.16 -5.36 4.67
C LEU A 5 3.44 -4.14 4.08
N VAL A 6 4.22 -3.14 3.70
CA VAL A 6 3.76 -2.00 2.91
C VAL A 6 4.17 -2.22 1.45
N ILE A 7 3.24 -1.95 0.53
CA ILE A 7 3.53 -1.94 -0.91
C ILE A 7 3.37 -0.52 -1.43
N TYR A 8 4.47 0.24 -1.46
CA TYR A 8 4.49 1.59 -2.05
C TYR A 8 4.55 1.53 -3.59
N GLY A 9 3.71 2.32 -4.26
CA GLY A 9 3.49 2.22 -5.70
C GLY A 9 2.58 1.06 -6.08
N SER A 10 1.72 0.61 -5.17
CA SER A 10 0.86 -0.58 -5.32
C SER A 10 -0.02 -0.52 -6.57
N TYR A 11 -0.54 0.63 -6.97
CA TYR A 11 -1.42 0.74 -8.15
C TYR A 11 -0.64 0.91 -9.48
N GLY A 12 0.69 0.79 -9.46
CA GLY A 12 1.49 0.63 -10.67
C GLY A 12 1.35 -0.77 -11.25
N TYR A 13 1.77 -1.00 -12.50
CA TYR A 13 1.63 -2.31 -13.16
C TYR A 13 2.25 -3.46 -12.34
N THR A 14 3.50 -3.32 -11.93
CA THR A 14 4.18 -4.34 -11.12
C THR A 14 3.69 -4.35 -9.68
N GLY A 15 3.36 -3.19 -9.12
CA GLY A 15 2.83 -3.09 -7.76
C GLY A 15 1.51 -3.85 -7.61
N ASP A 16 0.63 -3.80 -8.61
CA ASP A 16 -0.69 -4.41 -8.55
C ASP A 16 -0.58 -5.94 -8.61
N LEU A 17 0.35 -6.43 -9.44
CA LEU A 17 0.72 -7.86 -9.47
C LEU A 17 1.32 -8.33 -8.13
N ILE A 18 2.17 -7.52 -7.50
CA ILE A 18 2.75 -7.85 -6.18
C ILE A 18 1.68 -7.84 -5.10
N ALA A 19 0.79 -6.84 -5.07
CA ALA A 19 -0.31 -6.75 -4.11
C ALA A 19 -1.23 -7.97 -4.21
N GLN A 20 -1.69 -8.30 -5.42
CA GLN A 20 -2.50 -9.51 -5.64
C GLN A 20 -1.74 -10.77 -5.20
N ALA A 21 -0.48 -10.90 -5.57
CA ALA A 21 0.35 -12.04 -5.20
C ALA A 21 0.57 -12.17 -3.69
N ALA A 22 0.67 -11.06 -2.95
CA ALA A 22 0.79 -11.04 -1.50
C ALA A 22 -0.51 -11.53 -0.84
N ILE A 23 -1.66 -10.99 -1.28
CA ILE A 23 -2.99 -11.39 -0.79
C ILE A 23 -3.25 -12.87 -1.07
N ASP A 24 -2.95 -13.35 -2.28
CA ASP A 24 -3.11 -14.76 -2.67
C ASP A 24 -2.25 -15.70 -1.80
N ARG A 25 -1.18 -15.19 -1.17
CA ARG A 25 -0.30 -15.91 -0.24
C ARG A 25 -0.72 -15.76 1.23
N GLY A 26 -1.79 -15.02 1.50
CA GLY A 26 -2.32 -14.80 2.85
C GLY A 26 -1.67 -13.65 3.61
N PHE A 27 -0.92 -12.77 2.94
CA PHE A 27 -0.48 -11.52 3.54
C PHE A 27 -1.62 -10.50 3.53
N ASP A 28 -1.58 -9.56 4.48
CA ASP A 28 -2.50 -8.42 4.58
C ASP A 28 -1.73 -7.11 4.40
N PRO A 29 -1.33 -6.76 3.16
CA PRO A 29 -0.47 -5.61 2.93
C PRO A 29 -1.22 -4.29 3.06
N VAL A 30 -0.54 -3.27 3.59
CA VAL A 30 -0.99 -1.88 3.44
C VAL A 30 -0.57 -1.37 2.06
N LEU A 31 -1.56 -1.00 1.24
CA LEU A 31 -1.32 -0.45 -0.10
C LEU A 31 -0.98 1.02 0.00
N SER A 32 0.06 1.49 -0.70
CA SER A 32 0.44 2.89 -0.63
C SER A 32 0.87 3.48 -1.97
N GLY A 33 0.67 4.79 -2.11
CA GLY A 33 1.19 5.58 -3.21
C GLY A 33 0.60 7.00 -3.22
N ARG A 34 1.13 7.83 -4.11
CA ARG A 34 0.84 9.28 -4.17
C ARG A 34 -0.53 9.69 -4.74
N ASN A 35 -1.23 8.81 -5.45
CA ASN A 35 -2.50 9.15 -6.11
C ASN A 35 -3.66 8.50 -5.36
N ARG A 36 -4.43 9.36 -4.67
CA ARG A 36 -5.59 8.95 -3.86
C ARG A 36 -6.59 8.12 -4.63
N ASP A 37 -7.13 8.64 -5.73
CA ASP A 37 -8.21 7.98 -6.47
C ASP A 37 -7.81 6.57 -6.94
N LYS A 38 -6.61 6.43 -7.51
CA LYS A 38 -6.10 5.13 -7.97
C LYS A 38 -5.85 4.15 -6.82
N LEU A 39 -5.40 4.66 -5.68
CA LEU A 39 -5.14 3.84 -4.51
C LEU A 39 -6.44 3.35 -3.88
N GLU A 40 -7.42 4.24 -3.70
CA GLU A 40 -8.74 3.91 -3.17
C GLU A 40 -9.45 2.88 -4.07
N ASP A 41 -9.41 3.06 -5.40
CA ASP A 41 -9.95 2.09 -6.36
C ASP A 41 -9.29 0.69 -6.22
N GLN A 42 -7.98 0.65 -6.00
CA GLN A 42 -7.26 -0.60 -5.81
C GLN A 42 -7.58 -1.23 -4.45
N ALA A 43 -7.59 -0.45 -3.38
CA ALA A 43 -7.89 -0.90 -2.02
C ALA A 43 -9.29 -1.51 -1.93
N ILE A 44 -10.29 -0.88 -2.56
CA ILE A 44 -11.66 -1.42 -2.66
C ILE A 44 -11.67 -2.74 -3.45
N ARG A 45 -10.96 -2.79 -4.59
CA ARG A 45 -10.90 -4.00 -5.44
C ARG A 45 -10.25 -5.18 -4.72
N LEU A 46 -9.20 -4.93 -3.95
CA LEU A 46 -8.39 -5.94 -3.29
C LEU A 46 -8.81 -6.24 -1.85
N GLY A 47 -9.63 -5.36 -1.24
CA GLY A 47 -10.09 -5.50 0.13
C GLY A 47 -9.01 -5.21 1.18
N CYS A 48 -8.07 -4.31 0.88
CA CYS A 48 -6.92 -4.00 1.75
C CYS A 48 -7.01 -2.61 2.39
N GLU A 49 -6.30 -2.41 3.48
CA GLU A 49 -6.00 -1.09 4.03
C GLU A 49 -5.12 -0.30 3.04
N SER A 50 -5.25 1.04 3.05
CA SER A 50 -4.45 1.89 2.18
C SER A 50 -4.11 3.23 2.78
N GLU A 51 -2.87 3.67 2.57
CA GLU A 51 -2.35 4.96 3.02
C GLU A 51 -1.78 5.76 1.85
N VAL A 52 -2.36 6.95 1.60
CA VAL A 52 -1.95 7.84 0.51
C VAL A 52 -0.76 8.67 0.99
N ILE A 53 0.43 8.35 0.49
CA ILE A 53 1.68 9.03 0.88
C ILE A 53 2.40 9.55 -0.37
N GLY A 54 2.67 10.85 -0.36
CA GLY A 54 3.56 11.50 -1.33
C GLY A 54 5.02 11.31 -0.94
N LEU A 55 5.93 11.29 -1.92
CA LEU A 55 7.39 11.29 -1.63
C LEU A 55 7.96 12.71 -1.51
N ASP A 56 7.11 13.72 -1.66
CA ASP A 56 7.44 15.13 -1.47
C ASP A 56 7.53 15.52 0.02
N ASP A 57 6.92 14.75 0.91
CA ASP A 57 7.13 14.84 2.36
C ASP A 57 7.72 13.53 2.91
N PRO A 58 9.05 13.49 3.13
CA PRO A 58 9.71 12.31 3.70
C PRO A 58 9.20 11.92 5.09
N GLN A 59 8.67 12.85 5.89
CA GLN A 59 8.20 12.52 7.25
C GLN A 59 6.97 11.63 7.22
N GLU A 60 6.06 11.86 6.27
CA GLU A 60 4.88 11.01 6.09
C GLU A 60 5.27 9.57 5.72
N LEU A 61 6.34 9.40 4.93
CA LEU A 61 6.87 8.08 4.60
C LEU A 61 7.48 7.40 5.82
N ASP A 62 8.23 8.13 6.64
CA ASP A 62 8.82 7.59 7.86
C ASP A 62 7.74 7.07 8.82
N PHE A 63 6.64 7.83 9.02
CA PHE A 63 5.51 7.39 9.85
C PHE A 63 4.85 6.12 9.32
N LEU A 64 4.62 6.02 8.01
CA LEU A 64 4.07 4.81 7.38
C LEU A 64 4.94 3.57 7.65
N LEU A 65 6.26 3.72 7.58
CA LEU A 65 7.20 2.62 7.74
C LEU A 65 7.36 2.21 9.20
N ASP A 66 7.31 3.16 10.13
CA ASP A 66 7.32 2.88 11.57
C ASP A 66 6.08 2.09 12.01
N ASP A 67 4.90 2.37 11.41
CA ASP A 67 3.66 1.64 11.68
C ASP A 67 3.65 0.20 11.11
N ALA A 68 4.49 -0.07 10.12
CA ALA A 68 4.60 -1.38 9.47
C ALA A 68 5.67 -2.30 10.11
N ALA A 69 6.42 -1.83 11.11
CA ALA A 69 7.59 -2.51 11.70
C ALA A 69 7.31 -3.26 13.01
#